data_AF-A0A6I9N6B2-F1
#
_entry.id   AF-A0A6I9N6B2-F1
#
_cell.length_a   1.000
_cell.length_b   1.000
_cell.length_c   1.000
_cell.angle_alpha   90.00
_cell.angle_beta   90.00
_cell.angle_gamma   90.00
#
_symmetry.space_group_name_H-M   'P 1'
#
loop_
_entity.id
_entity.type
_entity.pdbx_description
1 polymer ?
#
loop_
_entity_poly.entity_id
_entity_poly.type
_entity_poly.pdbx_seq_one_letter_code
_entity_poly.pdbx_strand_id
1 'polypeptide(L)'
;MPGGSTKRQCPHCLEKSNCANRRCTKCGKMLELKPRHTARMKDFRQNAKDWAQKVHWSRNQSKIFDNSVLMVEKLKALGYFPLLFWGKYHNKNKKWTAQLQCPFELPLVAHAVLEKMVCLFEGFLEERELLKYQQKRSEARKNKTRRKCVNITANWTRFQCNLCQRHVKVRAVKKCWSIGCPALHGKFRFLV
;
A
#
# COMPACT_ATOMS: atom_id res chain seq x y z
N MET A 1 -6.45 -27.79 -1.61
CA MET A 1 -6.19 -26.81 -2.69
C MET A 1 -6.58 -27.47 -4.01
N PRO A 2 -7.42 -26.87 -4.86
CA PRO A 2 -7.73 -27.48 -6.15
C PRO A 2 -6.45 -27.51 -6.99
N GLY A 3 -6.05 -28.71 -7.44
CA GLY A 3 -4.83 -28.95 -8.19
C GLY A 3 -4.82 -28.14 -9.49
N GLY A 4 -3.75 -27.36 -9.71
CA GLY A 4 -3.62 -26.58 -10.94
C GLY A 4 -3.47 -27.50 -12.16
N SER A 5 -4.26 -27.26 -13.22
CA SER A 5 -4.12 -27.94 -14.50
C SER A 5 -2.71 -27.73 -15.08
N THR A 6 -2.09 -28.81 -15.55
CA THR A 6 -0.80 -28.81 -16.26
C THR A 6 -0.91 -28.25 -17.69
N LYS A 7 -2.13 -28.13 -18.22
CA LYS A 7 -2.42 -27.59 -19.56
C LYS A 7 -3.19 -26.27 -19.45
N ARG A 8 -2.84 -25.32 -20.33
CA ARG A 8 -3.54 -24.03 -20.54
C ARG A 8 -3.93 -23.86 -21.99
N GLN A 9 -5.00 -23.13 -22.22
CA GLN A 9 -5.43 -22.79 -23.56
C GLN A 9 -4.62 -21.59 -24.09
N CYS A 10 -4.20 -21.66 -25.35
CA CYS A 10 -3.55 -20.53 -26.01
C CYS A 10 -4.56 -19.41 -26.26
N PRO A 11 -4.30 -18.16 -25.84
CA PRO A 11 -5.23 -17.05 -26.09
C PRO A 11 -5.31 -16.65 -27.57
N HIS A 12 -4.36 -17.09 -28.41
CA HIS A 12 -4.30 -16.71 -29.83
C HIS A 12 -4.88 -17.73 -30.80
N CYS A 13 -4.77 -19.03 -30.49
CA CYS A 13 -5.21 -20.10 -31.38
C CYS A 13 -6.07 -21.16 -30.68
N LEU A 14 -6.38 -20.94 -29.40
CA LEU A 14 -7.25 -21.78 -28.58
C LEU A 14 -6.79 -23.23 -28.38
N GLU A 15 -5.57 -23.56 -28.82
CA GLU A 15 -4.96 -24.87 -28.64
C GLU A 15 -4.53 -25.12 -27.20
N LYS A 16 -4.68 -26.37 -26.73
CA LYS A 16 -4.19 -26.76 -25.39
C LYS A 16 -2.67 -26.93 -25.42
N SER A 17 -1.97 -26.14 -24.62
CA SER A 17 -0.51 -26.16 -24.48
C SER A 17 -0.10 -26.41 -23.03
N ASN A 18 1.10 -26.93 -22.81
CA ASN A 18 1.61 -27.08 -21.45
C ASN A 18 1.79 -25.69 -20.79
N CYS A 19 1.39 -25.55 -19.52
CA CYS A 19 1.61 -24.36 -18.72
C CYS A 19 3.09 -23.94 -18.63
N ALA A 20 4.03 -24.88 -18.78
CA ALA A 20 5.47 -24.63 -18.79
C ALA A 20 5.96 -23.95 -20.08
N ASN A 21 5.29 -24.17 -21.22
CA ASN A 21 5.74 -23.66 -22.51
C ASN A 21 5.57 -22.14 -22.56
N ARG A 22 6.66 -21.38 -22.79
CA ARG A 22 6.57 -19.91 -22.94
C ARG A 22 6.03 -19.47 -24.31
N ARG A 23 6.02 -20.36 -25.30
CA ARG A 23 5.43 -20.16 -26.62
C ARG A 23 4.40 -21.25 -26.90
N CYS A 24 3.38 -20.92 -27.69
CA CYS A 24 2.45 -21.92 -28.19
C CYS A 24 3.16 -22.84 -29.19
N THR A 25 3.02 -24.15 -29.03
CA THR A 25 3.60 -25.15 -29.93
C THR A 25 2.96 -25.14 -31.32
N LYS A 26 1.72 -24.63 -31.45
CA LYS A 26 0.99 -24.57 -32.72
C LYS A 26 1.21 -23.26 -33.46
N CYS A 27 0.93 -22.12 -32.81
CA CYS A 27 1.00 -20.81 -33.47
C CYS A 27 2.31 -20.05 -33.24
N GLY A 28 3.25 -20.60 -32.46
CA GLY A 28 4.56 -19.97 -32.17
C GLY A 28 4.51 -18.69 -31.33
N LYS A 29 3.33 -18.09 -31.12
CA LYS A 29 3.15 -16.85 -30.37
C LYS A 29 3.51 -17.04 -28.90
N MET A 30 4.10 -16.00 -28.31
CA MET A 30 4.49 -16.00 -26.90
C MET A 30 3.24 -16.04 -26.03
N LEU A 31 3.19 -16.99 -25.11
CA LEU A 31 2.09 -17.14 -24.17
C LEU A 31 2.35 -16.20 -22.99
N GLU A 32 1.53 -15.17 -22.84
CA GLU A 32 1.80 -14.07 -21.92
C GLU A 32 2.00 -14.54 -20.47
N LEU A 33 3.19 -14.30 -19.92
CA LEU A 33 3.53 -14.50 -18.50
C LEU A 33 3.21 -13.26 -17.66
N LYS A 34 3.23 -12.08 -18.28
CA LYS A 34 3.04 -10.78 -17.62
C LYS A 34 1.68 -10.67 -16.90
N PRO A 35 0.52 -11.04 -17.50
CA PRO A 35 -0.78 -10.97 -16.83
C PRO A 35 -0.88 -11.87 -15.59
N ARG A 36 -0.25 -13.06 -15.65
CA ARG A 36 -0.22 -13.98 -14.52
C ARG A 36 0.62 -13.43 -13.37
N HIS A 37 1.76 -12.81 -13.69
CA HIS A 37 2.61 -12.19 -12.68
C HIS A 37 1.91 -11.00 -12.02
N THR A 38 1.29 -10.11 -12.80
CA THR A 38 0.56 -8.95 -12.27
C THR A 38 -0.66 -9.35 -11.45
N ALA A 39 -1.42 -10.36 -11.88
CA ALA A 39 -2.54 -10.92 -11.11
C ALA A 39 -2.07 -11.49 -9.76
N ARG A 40 -1.05 -12.36 -9.76
CA ARG A 40 -0.48 -12.92 -8.53
C ARG A 40 0.05 -11.82 -7.59
N MET A 41 0.70 -10.81 -8.14
CA MET A 41 1.22 -9.69 -7.35
C MET A 41 0.08 -8.87 -6.73
N LYS A 42 -1.02 -8.67 -7.46
CA LYS A 42 -2.23 -8.00 -6.95
C LYS A 42 -2.87 -8.82 -5.83
N ASP A 43 -3.06 -10.11 -6.04
CA ASP A 43 -3.64 -11.02 -5.04
C ASP A 43 -2.78 -11.07 -3.77
N PHE A 44 -1.45 -11.13 -3.92
CA PHE A 44 -0.53 -11.07 -2.79
C PHE A 44 -0.65 -9.74 -2.03
N ARG A 45 -0.66 -8.61 -2.73
CA ARG A 45 -0.79 -7.28 -2.10
C ARG A 45 -2.09 -7.15 -1.31
N GLN A 46 -3.19 -7.71 -1.80
CA GLN A 46 -4.46 -7.69 -1.11
C GLN A 46 -4.44 -8.51 0.19
N ASN A 47 -3.74 -9.65 0.18
CA ASN A 47 -3.68 -10.59 1.31
C ASN A 47 -2.38 -10.50 2.13
N ALA A 48 -1.56 -9.46 1.91
CA ALA A 48 -0.20 -9.39 2.45
C ALA A 48 -0.14 -9.40 3.98
N LYS A 49 -1.14 -8.79 4.64
CA LYS A 49 -1.21 -8.73 6.11
C LYS A 49 -1.42 -10.11 6.72
N ASP A 50 -2.40 -10.85 6.20
CA ASP A 50 -2.74 -12.19 6.68
C ASP A 50 -1.61 -13.18 6.41
N TRP A 51 -0.98 -13.06 5.24
CA TRP A 51 0.22 -13.83 4.92
C TRP A 51 1.36 -13.53 5.90
N ALA A 52 1.65 -12.26 6.20
CA ALA A 52 2.71 -11.89 7.13
C ALA A 52 2.46 -12.43 8.54
N GLN A 53 1.21 -12.39 9.02
CA GLN A 53 0.82 -12.97 10.30
C GLN A 53 1.05 -14.49 10.33
N LYS A 54 0.63 -15.21 9.28
CA LYS A 54 0.82 -16.66 9.17
C LYS A 54 2.30 -17.03 9.11
N VAL A 55 3.12 -16.29 8.36
CA VAL A 55 4.57 -16.51 8.27
C VAL A 55 5.25 -16.30 9.61
N HIS A 56 4.88 -15.24 10.33
CA HIS A 56 5.40 -14.97 11.65
C HIS A 56 5.01 -16.08 12.64
N TRP A 57 3.74 -16.49 12.64
CA TRP A 57 3.23 -17.57 13.51
C TRP A 57 3.93 -18.90 13.25
N SER A 58 4.08 -19.26 11.98
CA SER A 58 4.70 -20.52 11.56
C SER A 58 6.24 -20.53 11.62
N ARG A 59 6.86 -19.45 12.12
CA ARG A 59 8.33 -19.26 12.16
C ARG A 59 9.02 -19.47 10.81
N ASN A 60 8.28 -19.30 9.71
CA ASN A 60 8.80 -19.49 8.35
C ASN A 60 9.56 -18.27 7.82
N GLN A 61 9.80 -17.27 8.68
CA GLN A 61 10.53 -16.06 8.30
C GLN A 61 11.97 -16.38 7.85
N SER A 62 12.68 -17.29 8.54
CA SER A 62 14.04 -17.68 8.17
C SER A 62 14.10 -18.24 6.74
N LYS A 63 13.15 -19.12 6.37
CA LYS A 63 13.07 -19.68 5.03
C LYS A 63 12.94 -18.62 3.94
N ILE A 64 12.29 -17.49 4.22
CA ILE A 64 12.17 -16.38 3.25
C ILE A 64 13.54 -15.75 3.03
N PHE A 65 14.28 -15.50 4.12
CA PHE A 65 15.63 -14.95 4.03
C PHE A 65 16.59 -15.93 3.34
N ASP A 66 16.56 -17.21 3.70
CA ASP A 66 17.38 -18.25 3.04
C ASP A 66 17.11 -18.31 1.52
N ASN A 67 15.83 -18.23 1.13
CA ASN A 67 15.46 -18.18 -0.28
C ASN A 67 15.94 -16.90 -0.98
N SER A 68 15.94 -15.75 -0.28
CA SER A 68 16.46 -14.50 -0.85
C SER A 68 17.97 -14.54 -1.05
N VAL A 69 18.72 -15.13 -0.12
CA VAL A 69 20.16 -15.38 -0.25
C VAL A 69 20.43 -16.21 -1.49
N LEU A 70 19.73 -17.34 -1.62
CA LEU A 70 19.87 -18.25 -2.76
C LEU A 70 19.48 -17.57 -4.09
N MET A 71 18.49 -16.68 -4.09
CA MET A 71 18.10 -15.92 -5.27
C MET A 71 19.21 -14.96 -5.72
N VAL A 72 19.86 -14.27 -4.78
CA VAL A 72 20.99 -13.37 -5.06
C VAL A 72 22.15 -14.17 -5.67
N GLU A 73 22.49 -15.34 -5.14
CA GLU A 73 23.50 -16.22 -5.74
C GLU A 73 23.14 -16.71 -7.15
N LYS A 74 21.87 -17.07 -7.37
CA LYS A 74 21.39 -17.47 -8.72
C LYS A 74 21.50 -16.33 -9.74
N LEU A 75 21.23 -15.10 -9.33
CA LEU A 75 21.38 -13.94 -10.20
C LEU A 75 22.85 -13.69 -10.56
N LYS A 76 23.76 -13.83 -9.58
CA LYS A 76 25.21 -13.81 -9.82
C LYS A 76 25.64 -14.88 -10.83
N ALA A 77 25.16 -16.11 -10.67
CA ALA A 77 25.48 -17.21 -11.59
C ALA A 77 25.00 -16.97 -13.04
N LEU A 78 23.97 -16.15 -13.22
CA LEU A 78 23.48 -15.71 -14.52
C LEU A 78 24.25 -14.50 -15.10
N GLY A 79 25.29 -14.01 -14.41
CA GLY A 79 26.10 -12.88 -14.84
C GLY A 79 25.57 -11.51 -14.43
N TYR A 80 24.55 -11.44 -13.57
CA TYR A 80 24.09 -10.17 -13.01
C TYR A 80 24.93 -9.74 -11.79
N PHE A 81 24.89 -8.46 -11.45
CA PHE A 81 25.45 -7.91 -10.21
C PHE A 81 24.34 -7.55 -9.20
N PRO A 82 23.78 -8.53 -8.47
CA PRO A 82 22.68 -8.29 -7.54
C PRO A 82 23.17 -7.72 -6.20
N LEU A 83 22.54 -6.63 -5.76
CA LEU A 83 22.62 -6.12 -4.39
C LEU A 83 21.22 -6.15 -3.77
N LEU A 84 21.10 -6.71 -2.57
CA LEU A 84 19.82 -6.81 -1.87
C LEU A 84 19.89 -6.04 -0.56
N PHE A 85 19.13 -4.94 -0.48
CA PHE A 85 18.94 -4.16 0.74
C PHE A 85 17.57 -4.48 1.36
N TRP A 86 17.52 -4.67 2.67
CA TRP A 86 16.26 -4.69 3.41
C TRP A 86 16.38 -3.98 4.75
N GLY A 87 15.27 -3.35 5.13
CA GLY A 87 15.15 -2.64 6.39
C GLY A 87 14.25 -3.38 7.36
N LYS A 88 14.61 -3.37 8.65
CA LYS A 88 13.74 -3.83 9.73
C LYS A 88 13.59 -2.73 10.77
N TYR A 89 12.35 -2.45 11.15
CA TYR A 89 12.06 -1.54 12.25
C TYR A 89 12.22 -2.28 13.58
N HIS A 90 13.02 -1.71 14.48
CA HIS A 90 13.23 -2.25 15.81
C HIS A 90 12.43 -1.45 16.83
N ASN A 91 11.30 -2.00 17.27
CA ASN A 91 10.42 -1.35 18.26
C ASN A 91 11.14 -0.95 19.56
N LYS A 92 12.11 -1.75 20.02
CA LYS A 92 12.88 -1.47 21.25
C LYS A 92 13.66 -0.16 21.17
N ASN A 93 14.33 0.06 20.03
CA ASN A 93 15.21 1.21 19.84
C ASN A 93 14.54 2.31 19.01
N LYS A 94 13.27 2.11 18.59
CA LYS A 94 12.48 2.98 17.71
C LYS A 94 13.25 3.43 16.45
N LYS A 95 14.10 2.56 15.92
CA LYS A 95 15.00 2.86 14.80
C LYS A 95 14.84 1.84 13.68
N TRP A 96 15.01 2.27 12.44
CA TRP A 96 15.26 1.38 11.32
C TRP A 96 16.70 0.92 11.33
N THR A 97 16.91 -0.36 11.02
CA THR A 97 18.23 -0.87 10.68
C THR A 97 18.15 -1.49 9.29
N ALA A 98 19.18 -1.28 8.50
CA ALA A 98 19.31 -1.85 7.18
C ALA A 98 20.35 -2.97 7.18
N GLN A 99 20.11 -3.96 6.33
CA GLN A 99 21.06 -5.02 6.03
C GLN A 99 21.26 -5.06 4.53
N LEU A 100 22.50 -5.36 4.13
CA LEU A 100 22.91 -5.54 2.76
C LEU A 100 23.40 -6.97 2.58
N GLN A 101 22.91 -7.61 1.53
CA GLN A 101 23.48 -8.84 1.01
C GLN A 101 24.10 -8.60 -0.36
N CYS A 102 25.38 -8.93 -0.43
CA CYS A 102 26.21 -8.87 -1.62
C CYS A 102 26.91 -10.22 -1.78
N PRO A 103 26.77 -10.92 -2.92
CA PRO A 103 27.40 -12.23 -3.14
C PRO A 103 28.84 -12.10 -3.67
N PHE A 104 29.40 -10.89 -3.72
CA PHE A 104 30.72 -10.61 -4.28
C PHE A 104 31.71 -10.29 -3.19
N GLU A 105 32.94 -10.79 -3.35
CA GLU A 105 34.10 -10.28 -2.63
C GLU A 105 34.47 -8.93 -3.23
N LEU A 106 34.52 -7.90 -2.39
CA LEU A 106 34.70 -6.52 -2.83
C LEU A 106 35.98 -5.94 -2.25
N PRO A 107 36.64 -5.02 -2.96
CA PRO A 107 37.77 -4.29 -2.41
C PRO A 107 37.31 -3.40 -1.25
N LEU A 108 38.22 -3.10 -0.31
CA LEU A 108 37.94 -2.28 0.87
C LEU A 108 37.24 -0.95 0.54
N VAL A 109 37.62 -0.29 -0.56
CA VAL A 109 37.00 0.95 -1.01
C VAL A 109 35.52 0.77 -1.33
N ALA A 110 35.15 -0.35 -1.96
CA ALA A 110 33.75 -0.64 -2.29
C ALA A 110 32.93 -0.97 -1.04
N HIS A 111 33.54 -1.62 -0.03
CA HIS A 111 32.89 -1.80 1.27
C HIS A 111 32.51 -0.47 1.92
N ALA A 112 33.42 0.51 1.95
CA ALA A 112 33.13 1.84 2.50
C ALA A 112 31.99 2.56 1.75
N VAL A 113 31.90 2.38 0.43
CA VAL A 113 30.79 2.92 -0.37
C VAL A 113 29.47 2.23 -0.02
N LEU A 114 29.47 0.90 0.09
CA LEU A 114 28.28 0.13 0.45
C LEU A 114 27.78 0.44 1.86
N GLU A 115 28.66 0.64 2.82
CA GLU A 115 28.28 1.10 4.17
C GLU A 115 27.57 2.46 4.12
N LYS A 116 28.07 3.41 3.31
CA LYS A 116 27.36 4.69 3.09
C LYS A 116 25.99 4.47 2.45
N MET A 117 25.87 3.56 1.49
CA MET A 117 24.57 3.21 0.90
C MET A 117 23.60 2.61 1.91
N VAL A 118 24.09 1.77 2.83
CA VAL A 118 23.29 1.22 3.94
C VAL A 118 22.77 2.36 4.83
N CYS A 119 23.64 3.30 5.24
CA CYS A 119 23.22 4.45 6.05
C CYS A 119 22.19 5.34 5.33
N LEU A 120 22.40 5.61 4.03
CA LEU A 120 21.44 6.37 3.23
C LEU A 120 20.09 5.65 3.13
N PHE A 121 20.10 4.33 3.00
CA PHE A 121 18.89 3.53 2.96
C PHE A 121 18.14 3.54 4.30
N GLU A 122 18.84 3.51 5.44
CA GLU A 122 18.23 3.72 6.75
C GLU A 122 17.53 5.08 6.84
N GLY A 123 18.20 6.16 6.43
CA GLY A 123 17.62 7.50 6.40
C GLY A 123 16.36 7.57 5.52
N PHE A 124 16.38 6.93 4.35
CA PHE A 124 15.21 6.82 3.48
C PHE A 124 14.02 6.10 4.15
N LEU A 125 14.28 5.06 4.95
CA LEU A 125 13.24 4.33 5.66
C LEU A 125 12.61 5.17 6.78
N GLU A 126 13.43 5.93 7.52
CA GLU A 126 12.99 6.84 8.57
C GLU A 126 12.09 7.95 8.02
N GLU A 127 12.49 8.61 6.94
CA GLU A 127 11.70 9.68 6.30
C GLU A 127 10.34 9.14 5.81
N ARG A 128 10.33 7.94 5.21
CA ARG A 128 9.10 7.31 4.76
C ARG A 128 8.12 7.02 5.91
N GLU A 129 8.62 6.67 7.09
CA GLU A 129 7.79 6.47 8.27
C GLU A 129 7.22 7.79 8.80
N LEU A 130 8.03 8.85 8.83
CA LEU A 130 7.58 10.20 9.20
C LEU A 130 6.45 10.70 8.29
N LEU A 131 6.56 10.50 6.98
CA LEU A 131 5.51 10.86 6.03
C LEU A 131 4.19 10.14 6.32
N LYS A 132 4.24 8.83 6.62
CA LYS A 132 3.03 8.07 7.01
C LYS A 132 2.43 8.58 8.30
N TYR A 133 3.26 8.94 9.28
CA TYR A 133 2.79 9.50 10.55
C TYR A 133 2.08 10.85 10.36
N GLN A 134 2.67 11.74 9.56
CA GLN A 134 2.09 13.05 9.25
C GLN A 134 0.75 12.92 8.50
N GLN A 135 0.66 12.02 7.53
CA GLN A 135 -0.58 11.72 6.81
C GLN A 135 -1.69 11.28 7.77
N LYS A 136 -1.42 10.28 8.62
CA LYS A 136 -2.39 9.82 9.64
C LYS A 136 -2.83 10.93 10.59
N ARG A 137 -1.91 11.81 11.00
CA ARG A 137 -2.24 12.95 11.88
C ARG A 137 -3.12 13.97 11.16
N SER A 138 -2.87 14.23 9.87
CA SER A 138 -3.71 15.11 9.05
C SER A 138 -5.12 14.54 8.85
N GLU A 139 -5.24 13.24 8.61
CA GLU A 139 -6.52 12.53 8.49
C GLU A 139 -7.28 12.51 9.81
N ALA A 140 -6.60 12.27 10.93
CA ALA A 140 -7.19 12.33 12.26
C ALA A 140 -7.72 13.74 12.58
N ARG A 141 -6.98 14.79 12.20
CA ARG A 141 -7.44 16.19 12.31
C ARG A 141 -8.69 16.43 11.44
N LYS A 142 -8.67 16.02 10.17
CA LYS A 142 -9.83 16.14 9.26
C LYS A 142 -11.05 15.37 9.79
N ASN A 143 -10.86 14.16 10.32
CA ASN A 143 -11.93 13.36 10.91
C ASN A 143 -12.47 13.97 12.20
N LYS A 144 -11.63 14.58 13.04
CA LYS A 144 -12.07 15.32 14.24
C LYS A 144 -12.89 16.56 13.86
N THR A 145 -12.46 17.30 12.84
CA THR A 145 -13.21 18.43 12.29
C THR A 145 -14.54 17.98 11.70
N ARG A 146 -14.56 16.90 10.89
CA ARG A 146 -15.81 16.31 10.36
C ARG A 146 -16.76 15.88 11.47
N ARG A 147 -16.27 15.19 12.51
CA ARG A 147 -17.09 14.80 13.68
C ARG A 147 -17.65 16.02 14.42
N LYS A 148 -16.86 17.08 14.59
CA LYS A 148 -17.38 18.34 15.16
C LYS A 148 -18.46 18.97 14.28
N CYS A 149 -18.27 19.02 12.96
CA CYS A 149 -19.27 19.53 12.03
C CYS A 149 -20.57 18.72 12.07
N VAL A 150 -20.49 17.38 12.09
CA VAL A 150 -21.64 16.47 12.19
C VAL A 150 -22.37 16.65 13.54
N ASN A 151 -21.65 16.77 14.64
CA ASN A 151 -22.27 17.03 15.95
C ASN A 151 -22.94 18.40 16.02
N ILE A 152 -22.37 19.43 15.36
CA ILE A 152 -23.02 20.74 15.24
C ILE A 152 -24.30 20.62 14.39
N THR A 153 -24.27 19.93 13.25
CA THR A 153 -25.47 19.75 12.41
C THR A 153 -26.57 18.95 13.13
N ALA A 154 -26.21 17.90 13.86
CA ALA A 154 -27.14 17.10 14.65
C ALA A 154 -27.76 17.87 15.84
N ASN A 155 -26.98 18.76 16.48
CA ASN A 155 -27.53 19.66 17.49
C ASN A 155 -28.46 20.71 16.88
N TRP A 156 -28.17 21.21 15.67
CA TRP A 156 -29.05 22.15 14.96
C TRP A 156 -30.38 21.51 14.54
N THR A 157 -30.39 20.29 14.02
CA THR A 157 -31.64 19.57 13.71
C THR A 157 -32.45 19.27 14.98
N ARG A 158 -31.78 18.94 16.10
CA ARG A 158 -32.44 18.78 17.41
C ARG A 158 -33.01 20.10 17.94
N PHE A 159 -32.32 21.22 17.71
CA PHE A 159 -32.79 22.56 18.07
C PHE A 159 -34.01 22.99 17.23
N GLN A 160 -34.00 22.71 15.92
CA GLN A 160 -35.14 22.93 15.04
C GLN A 160 -36.36 22.06 15.40
N CYS A 161 -36.14 20.79 15.78
CA CYS A 161 -37.23 19.90 16.20
C CYS A 161 -37.91 20.37 17.50
N ASN A 162 -37.14 20.92 18.46
CA ASN A 162 -37.67 21.45 19.71
C ASN A 162 -38.39 22.81 19.55
N LEU A 163 -38.05 23.59 18.52
CA LEU A 163 -38.76 24.82 18.18
C LEU A 163 -40.12 24.55 17.50
N CYS A 164 -40.29 23.39 16.86
CA CYS A 164 -41.55 23.01 16.22
C CYS A 164 -42.63 22.49 17.20
N GLN A 165 -42.29 22.21 18.46
CA GLN A 165 -43.21 21.72 19.49
C GLN A 165 -43.65 22.78 20.52
N ARG A 166 -43.15 24.02 20.43
CA ARG A 166 -43.61 25.13 21.29
C ARG A 166 -43.95 26.34 20.43
N HIS A 167 -45.21 26.41 20.03
CA HIS A 167 -45.83 27.68 19.64
C HIS A 167 -45.82 28.64 20.84
N VAL A 168 -44.75 29.41 20.98
CA VAL A 168 -44.76 30.66 21.75
C VAL A 168 -44.08 31.73 20.92
N LYS A 169 -44.89 32.72 20.52
CA LYS A 169 -44.50 33.96 19.84
C LYS A 169 -43.40 34.69 20.63
N VAL A 170 -42.20 34.87 20.07
CA VAL A 170 -41.37 36.04 20.37
C VAL A 170 -40.49 36.43 19.17
N ARG A 171 -40.42 37.74 18.92
CA ARG A 171 -39.59 38.44 17.93
C ARG A 171 -38.08 38.27 18.15
N ALA A 172 -37.35 38.42 17.04
CA ALA A 172 -35.90 38.72 16.90
C ALA A 172 -34.95 37.62 17.42
N VAL A 173 -33.91 37.22 16.71
CA VAL A 173 -32.76 38.03 16.28
C VAL A 173 -32.14 37.45 15.00
N LYS A 174 -32.09 38.25 13.93
CA LYS A 174 -31.14 38.12 12.83
C LYS A 174 -29.75 38.46 13.37
N LYS A 175 -28.89 37.48 13.64
CA LYS A 175 -27.42 37.67 13.73
C LYS A 175 -26.72 36.31 13.85
N CYS A 176 -26.38 35.74 12.69
CA CYS A 176 -25.17 34.93 12.46
C CYS A 176 -25.15 34.50 11.00
N TRP A 177 -24.85 35.44 10.12
CA TRP A 177 -24.52 35.20 8.72
C TRP A 177 -23.12 35.76 8.49
N SER A 178 -22.11 35.26 9.21
CA SER A 178 -20.73 35.74 9.06
C SER A 178 -19.67 34.77 9.60
N ILE A 179 -19.71 33.48 9.23
CA ILE A 179 -18.48 32.67 9.30
C ILE A 179 -18.41 31.87 8.00
N GLY A 180 -17.44 32.27 7.15
CA GLY A 180 -17.26 31.81 5.79
C GLY A 180 -17.17 30.29 5.64
N CYS A 181 -18.05 29.76 4.82
CA CYS A 181 -17.92 28.47 4.16
C CYS A 181 -17.68 28.77 2.66
N PRO A 182 -16.46 28.68 2.13
CA PRO A 182 -16.28 28.67 0.68
C PRO A 182 -16.55 27.26 0.15
N ALA A 183 -17.23 27.22 -1.00
CA ALA A 183 -17.60 26.05 -1.81
C ALA A 183 -18.91 25.34 -1.42
N LEU A 184 -20.01 25.82 -2.01
CA LEU A 184 -20.99 25.00 -2.74
C LEU A 184 -21.93 25.93 -3.52
N HIS A 185 -21.42 26.57 -4.58
CA HIS A 185 -22.28 27.19 -5.59
C HIS A 185 -22.81 26.10 -6.53
N GLY A 186 -23.85 25.39 -6.08
CA GLY A 186 -24.73 24.62 -6.95
C GLY A 186 -25.89 25.51 -7.38
N LYS A 187 -25.91 25.93 -8.66
CA LYS A 187 -27.02 26.65 -9.29
C LYS A 187 -28.28 25.76 -9.25
N PHE A 188 -29.25 26.11 -8.41
CA PHE A 188 -30.65 25.72 -8.62
C PHE A 188 -31.36 26.89 -9.29
N ARG A 189 -31.62 26.76 -10.60
CA ARG A 189 -32.62 27.57 -11.31
C ARG A 189 -33.98 26.90 -11.08
N PHE A 190 -34.89 27.59 -10.43
CA PHE A 190 -36.31 27.24 -10.45
C PHE A 190 -36.94 27.78 -11.74
N LEU A 191 -37.68 26.90 -12.42
CA LEU A 191 -38.69 27.23 -13.42
C LEU A 191 -39.86 27.96 -12.75
N VAL A 192 -40.27 29.08 -13.33
CA VAL A 192 -41.67 29.52 -13.42
C VAL A 192 -41.87 29.96 -14.86
#